data_AF-A0A1X7IUY4-F1
#
_entry.id   AF-A0A1X7IUY4-F1
#
_cell.length_a   1.000
_cell.length_b   1.000
_cell.length_c   1.000
_cell.angle_alpha   90.00
_cell.angle_beta   90.00
_cell.angle_gamma   90.00
#
_symmetry.space_group_name_H-M   'P 1'
#
loop_
_entity.id
_entity.type
_entity.pdbx_description
1 polymer ?
#
loop_
_entity_poly.entity_id
_entity_poly.type
_entity_poly.pdbx_seq_one_letter_code
_entity_poly.pdbx_strand_id
1 'polypeptide(L)' 'MTLLLGILFLALFISAIVRGKFTYGQADYDFHEHPVQFIIVVVFILGMSVLCFYRFIIDL' A
#
# COMPACT_ATOMS: atom_id res chain seq x y z
N MET A 1 -3.62 0.99 -17.61
CA MET A 1 -2.42 0.58 -16.84
C MET A 1 -2.44 1.14 -15.42
N THR A 2 -2.68 2.45 -15.25
CA THR A 2 -2.82 3.14 -13.95
C THR A 2 -3.93 2.58 -13.05
N LEU A 3 -5.11 2.24 -13.59
CA LEU A 3 -6.18 1.58 -12.84
C LEU A 3 -5.72 0.26 -12.19
N LEU A 4 -5.05 -0.59 -12.97
CA LEU A 4 -4.59 -1.89 -12.52
C LEU A 4 -3.55 -1.75 -11.39
N LEU A 5 -2.62 -0.80 -11.53
CA LEU A 5 -1.68 -0.43 -10.47
C LEU A 5 -2.39 0.06 -9.19
N GLY A 6 -3.40 0.93 -9.34
CA GLY A 6 -4.18 1.46 -8.22
C GLY A 6 -4.87 0.36 -7.41
N ILE A 7 -5.50 -0.59 -8.12
CA ILE A 7 -6.14 -1.77 -7.51
C ILE A 7 -5.11 -2.65 -6.79
N LEU A 8 -3.92 -2.84 -7.39
CA LEU A 8 -2.85 -3.66 -6.82
C LEU A 8 -2.31 -3.05 -5.51
N PHE A 9 -2.04 -1.75 -5.49
CA PHE A 9 -1.63 -1.04 -4.28
C PHE A 9 -2.72 -1.06 -3.20
N LEU A 10 -3.99 -0.95 -3.59
CA LEU A 10 -5.10 -1.02 -2.65
C LEU A 10 -5.23 -2.41 -2.03
N ALA A 11 -5.08 -3.48 -2.84
CA ALA A 11 -5.11 -4.86 -2.36
C ALA A 11 -3.95 -5.14 -1.38
N LEU A 12 -2.75 -4.61 -1.66
CA LEU A 12 -1.60 -4.68 -0.77
C LEU A 12 -1.84 -3.92 0.55
N PHE A 13 -2.42 -2.72 0.47
CA PHE A 13 -2.79 -1.92 1.64
C PHE A 13 -3.78 -2.66 2.54
N ILE A 14 -4.88 -3.17 1.98
CA ILE A 14 -5.89 -3.92 2.73
C ILE A 14 -5.27 -5.16 3.36
N SER A 15 -4.44 -5.89 2.61
CA SER A 15 -3.75 -7.08 3.12
C SER A 15 -2.82 -6.76 4.29
N ALA A 16 -2.07 -5.66 4.21
CA ALA A 16 -1.18 -5.20 5.27
C ALA A 16 -1.98 -4.86 6.54
N ILE A 17 -3.07 -4.10 6.43
CA ILE A 17 -3.91 -3.73 7.58
C ILE A 17 -4.57 -4.95 8.22
N VAL A 18 -5.15 -5.85 7.43
CA VAL A 18 -5.87 -7.02 7.95
C VAL A 18 -4.91 -8.00 8.63
N ARG A 19 -3.72 -8.22 8.07
CA ARG A 19 -2.75 -9.18 8.62
C ARG A 19 -1.87 -8.58 9.71
N GLY A 20 -1.77 -7.25 9.80
CA GLY A 20 -0.82 -6.55 10.67
C GLY A 20 0.64 -6.80 10.32
N LYS A 21 0.90 -7.44 9.16
CA LYS A 21 2.24 -7.80 8.70
C LYS A 21 2.28 -7.91 7.18
N PHE A 22 3.41 -7.55 6.58
CA PHE A 22 3.67 -7.76 5.16
C PHE A 22 5.17 -7.87 4.89
N THR A 23 5.53 -8.60 3.83
CA THR A 23 6.93 -8.79 3.40
C THR A 23 7.15 -7.99 2.12
N TYR A 24 8.21 -7.18 2.09
CA TYR A 24 8.59 -6.41 0.90
C TYR A 24 10.11 -6.43 0.71
N GLY A 25 10.57 -6.92 -0.45
CA GLY A 25 12.00 -6.85 -0.81
C GLY A 25 12.93 -7.51 0.21
N GLN A 26 12.56 -8.67 0.75
CA GLN A 26 13.24 -9.41 1.83
C GLN A 26 13.18 -8.78 3.23
N ALA A 27 12.51 -7.66 3.41
CA ALA A 27 12.21 -7.12 4.74
C ALA A 27 10.80 -7.55 5.17
N ASP A 28 10.70 -8.14 6.36
CA ASP A 28 9.44 -8.41 7.03
C ASP A 28 9.07 -7.21 7.90
N TYR A 29 7.88 -6.66 7.66
CA TYR A 29 7.32 -5.57 8.45
C TYR A 29 6.17 -6.11 9.29
N ASP A 30 6.36 -6.13 10.61
CA ASP A 30 5.32 -6.47 11.58
C ASP A 30 4.94 -5.22 12.39
N PHE A 31 3.63 -4.98 12.55
CA PHE A 31 3.13 -3.86 13.35
C PHE A 31 3.52 -3.98 14.83
N HIS A 32 3.63 -5.19 15.38
CA HIS A 32 3.98 -5.38 16.79
C HIS A 32 5.47 -5.12 17.05
N GLU A 33 6.34 -5.51 16.13
CA GLU A 33 7.80 -5.36 16.29
C GLU A 33 8.26 -3.95 15.88
N HIS A 34 7.72 -3.43 14.78
CA HIS A 34 8.16 -2.17 14.17
C HIS A 34 6.96 -1.28 13.75
N PRO A 35 6.14 -0.80 14.71
CA PRO A 35 4.88 -0.10 14.42
C PRO A 35 5.07 1.15 13.57
N VAL A 36 6.14 1.92 13.83
CA VAL A 36 6.41 3.16 13.09
C VAL A 36 6.76 2.87 11.63
N GLN A 37 7.67 1.92 11.38
CA GLN A 37 8.05 1.53 10.02
C GLN A 37 6.86 0.95 9.26
N PHE A 38 6.08 0.10 9.91
CA PHE A 38 4.86 -0.45 9.35
C PHE A 38 3.88 0.65 8.92
N ILE A 39 3.59 1.63 9.78
CA ILE A 39 2.69 2.76 9.46
C ILE A 39 3.24 3.58 8.29
N ILE A 40 4.54 3.90 8.27
CA ILE A 40 5.16 4.68 7.18
C ILE A 40 4.94 3.99 5.83
N VAL A 41 5.18 2.69 5.75
CA VAL A 41 5.03 1.94 4.49
C VAL A 41 3.55 1.82 4.11
N VAL A 42 2.66 1.58 5.07
CA VAL A 42 1.22 1.50 4.82
C VAL A 42 0.66 2.84 4.30
N VAL A 43 1.07 3.96 4.89
CA VAL A 43 0.70 5.31 4.42
C VAL A 43 1.26 5.58 3.02
N PHE A 44 2.49 5.15 2.74
CA PHE A 44 3.09 5.28 1.41
C PHE A 44 2.30 4.49 0.36
N ILE A 45 1.94 3.23 0.64
CA ILE A 45 1.14 2.39 -0.27
C ILE A 45 -0.23 3.03 -0.52
N LEU A 46 -0.87 3.57 0.53
CA LEU A 46 -2.14 4.28 0.40
C LEU A 46 -2.01 5.52 -0.49
N GLY A 47 -0.99 6.34 -0.26
CA GLY A 47 -0.72 7.53 -1.08
C GLY A 47 -0.51 7.18 -2.56
N MET A 48 0.28 6.14 -2.84
CA MET A 48 0.49 5.66 -4.21
C MET A 48 -0.79 5.13 -4.86
N SER A 49 -1.63 4.42 -4.10
CA SER A 49 -2.94 3.97 -4.58
C SER A 49 -3.82 5.16 -4.96
N VAL A 50 -3.97 6.15 -4.06
CA VAL A 50 -4.77 7.36 -4.31
C VAL A 50 -4.27 8.12 -5.52
N LEU A 51 -2.95 8.30 -5.67
CA LEU A 51 -2.37 8.97 -6.84
C LEU A 51 -2.66 8.22 -8.15
N CYS A 52 -2.58 6.88 -8.14
CA CYS A 52 -2.90 6.07 -9.32
C CYS A 52 -4.39 6.20 -9.70
N PHE A 53 -5.29 6.19 -8.71
CA PHE A 53 -6.72 6.39 -8.94
C PHE A 53 -7.04 7.80 -9.41
N TYR A 54 -6.46 8.83 -8.79
CA TYR A 54 -6.62 10.23 -9.19
C TYR A 54 -6.20 10.46 -10.64
N ARG A 55 -5.02 9.95 -11.02
CA ARG A 55 -4.51 10.06 -12.38
C ARG A 55 -5.39 9.31 -13.38
N PHE A 56 -5.89 8.13 -13.00
CA PHE A 56 -6.87 7.42 -13.82
C PHE A 56 -8.17 8.22 -14.03
N ILE A 57 -8.69 8.88 -12.99
CA ILE A 57 -9.92 9.69 -13.08
C ILE A 57 -9.73 10.90 -13.99
N ILE A 58 -8.57 11.54 -13.97
CA ILE A 58 -8.28 12.72 -14.81
C ILE A 58 -7.99 12.34 -16.26
N ASP A 59 -7.32 11.22 -16.48
CA ASP A 59 -7.01 10.72 -17.82
C ASP A 59 -8.23 10.05 -18.51
N LEU A 60 -9.42 10.06 -17.87
CA LEU A 60 -10.69 9.50 -18.36
C LEU A 60 -11.50 10.54 -19.16
#